data_AF-A0A936NL70-F1
#
_entry.id   AF-A0A936NL70-F1
#
_cell.length_a   1.000
_cell.length_b   1.000
_cell.length_c   1.000
_cell.angle_alpha   90.00
_cell.angle_beta   90.00
_cell.angle_gamma   90.00
#
_symmetry.space_group_name_H-M   'P 1'
#
loop_
_entity.id
_entity.type
_entity.pdbx_description
1 polymer ?
#
loop_
_entity_poly.entity_id
_entity_poly.type
_entity_poly.pdbx_seq_one_letter_code
_entity_poly.pdbx_strand_id
1 'polypeptide(L)'
;MAKPLQEFALIRELKGQFARHTPGLVQGIGDDAAVVETTLPIWWHFTTDLLAEGIHFDLKSAAPRSIGYRAAIANLSDLAAMGATPRYLLISLAIPKQVRHSHIYDFYRGLMNACRPYGVALIGGDTSASKMGLFLSITLIGTTTKRRALFRHGAKVGDFIYVSGTLGDSLAGCRLLAQDTSRRLSEKTPSPFSRVHRQFLIRRHLYPSARVTEGQWLNTGRLASAAIDLSDGLSGDLRHICEESGVGAEVESDNLPLSPACRAYAKARRLSPVQLAITGGEDYELLFTVSPKSHHTLERQAKAHGYRITRIGTIRLRRFGIQMTSQGHRQPSPLDQLRAFLPMTETDKHPSAGGTRSFRGLLRQVLHLQESPRRTALAFALGVFIAFSPAYGLHTAMVALCTWLFGLNFLALLTGAFINNPWTIIPILGATYWTGALLLGRTDAPTFDWNDLTTSGIYHQVLPYVGPFVLGGFVLSVLGAVFSYPIAYSFCVKYRQKSDASTHEALPPSDSVG
;
A
#
# COMPACT_ATOMS: atom_id res chain seq x y z
N MET A 1 23.18 -10.64 -4.24
CA MET A 1 21.76 -10.34 -4.53
C MET A 1 21.51 -8.89 -4.17
N ALA A 2 20.93 -8.11 -5.09
CA ALA A 2 20.64 -6.70 -4.87
C ALA A 2 19.67 -6.52 -3.68
N LYS A 3 19.94 -5.53 -2.85
CA LYS A 3 19.08 -5.13 -1.73
C LYS A 3 17.73 -4.68 -2.30
N PRO A 4 16.57 -5.10 -1.74
CA PRO A 4 15.30 -4.54 -2.15
C PRO A 4 15.31 -3.03 -1.88
N LEU A 5 14.99 -2.24 -2.91
CA LEU A 5 15.00 -0.79 -2.85
C LEU A 5 13.74 -0.31 -2.13
N GLN A 6 13.90 0.25 -0.91
CA GLN A 6 12.84 1.00 -0.25
C GLN A 6 12.91 2.45 -0.72
N GLU A 7 11.77 3.06 -1.07
CA GLU A 7 11.69 4.40 -1.65
C GLU A 7 12.45 5.46 -0.84
N PHE A 8 12.08 5.67 0.42
CA PHE A 8 12.73 6.69 1.26
C PHE A 8 14.20 6.40 1.54
N ALA A 9 14.58 5.12 1.61
CA ALA A 9 15.98 4.73 1.77
C ALA A 9 16.79 5.08 0.52
N LEU A 10 16.23 4.80 -0.67
CA LEU A 10 16.82 5.16 -1.95
C LEU A 10 16.92 6.67 -2.12
N ILE A 11 15.85 7.43 -1.82
CA ILE A 11 15.87 8.91 -1.88
C ILE A 11 16.99 9.46 -0.98
N ARG A 12 17.15 8.92 0.23
CA ARG A 12 18.19 9.32 1.17
C ARG A 12 19.60 8.99 0.65
N GLU A 13 19.78 7.82 0.05
CA GLU A 13 21.04 7.39 -0.56
C GLU A 13 21.40 8.27 -1.77
N LEU A 14 20.44 8.52 -2.67
CA LEU A 14 20.62 9.40 -3.82
C LEU A 14 20.94 10.84 -3.38
N LYS A 15 20.24 11.36 -2.36
CA LYS A 15 20.55 12.65 -1.76
C LYS A 15 21.98 12.68 -1.22
N GLY A 16 22.38 11.67 -0.45
CA GLY A 16 23.73 11.59 0.14
C GLY A 16 24.84 11.51 -0.91
N GLN A 17 24.58 10.83 -2.04
CA GLN A 17 25.59 10.59 -3.07
C GLN A 17 25.67 11.73 -4.11
N PHE A 18 24.54 12.31 -4.49
CA PHE A 18 24.46 13.21 -5.65
C PHE A 18 24.07 14.65 -5.31
N ALA A 19 23.52 14.94 -4.12
CA ALA A 19 23.24 16.33 -3.76
C ALA A 19 24.56 17.08 -3.56
N ARG A 20 24.69 18.22 -4.24
CA ARG A 20 25.85 19.11 -4.14
C ARG A 20 25.38 20.49 -3.75
N HIS A 21 26.28 21.27 -3.16
CA HIS A 21 26.05 22.69 -3.03
C HIS A 21 26.04 23.32 -4.43
N THR A 22 24.92 23.91 -4.81
CA THR A 22 24.73 24.57 -6.11
C THR A 22 24.27 26.01 -5.86
N PRO A 23 25.01 27.03 -6.35
CA PRO A 23 24.57 28.42 -6.23
C PRO A 23 23.16 28.62 -6.79
N GLY A 24 22.31 29.29 -6.02
CA GLY A 24 20.90 29.51 -6.37
C GLY A 24 19.96 28.38 -5.96
N LEU A 25 20.43 27.19 -5.60
CA LEU A 25 19.58 26.14 -5.03
C LEU A 25 19.31 26.44 -3.54
N VAL A 26 18.07 26.81 -3.23
CA VAL A 26 17.64 27.16 -1.86
C VAL A 26 17.24 25.91 -1.08
N GLN A 27 16.46 25.03 -1.70
CA GLN A 27 16.01 23.76 -1.14
C GLN A 27 16.06 22.68 -2.21
N GLY A 28 16.71 21.55 -1.92
CA GLY A 28 16.83 20.41 -2.83
C GLY A 28 15.94 19.24 -2.41
N ILE A 29 16.43 18.02 -2.60
CA ILE A 29 15.72 16.77 -2.26
C ILE A 29 15.33 16.75 -0.76
N GLY A 30 14.05 16.48 -0.46
CA GLY A 30 13.54 16.24 0.90
C GLY A 30 12.36 17.12 1.35
N ASP A 31 11.97 18.11 0.54
CA ASP A 31 10.76 18.93 0.75
C ASP A 31 9.71 18.63 -0.34
N ASP A 32 8.52 19.23 -0.25
CA ASP A 32 7.43 19.04 -1.23
C ASP A 32 7.78 19.56 -2.64
N ALA A 33 8.68 20.55 -2.72
CA ALA A 33 9.22 21.03 -3.98
C ALA A 33 10.68 21.47 -3.84
N ALA A 34 11.45 21.31 -4.92
CA ALA A 34 12.77 21.93 -5.01
C ALA A 34 12.62 23.44 -5.23
N VAL A 35 13.43 24.25 -4.56
CA VAL A 35 13.37 25.71 -4.60
C VAL A 35 14.66 26.29 -5.19
N VAL A 36 14.53 27.03 -6.29
CA VAL A 36 15.63 27.69 -6.99
C VAL A 36 15.43 29.21 -7.00
N GLU A 37 16.46 29.94 -6.59
CA GLU A 37 16.56 31.37 -6.74
C GLU A 37 17.13 31.69 -8.13
N THR A 38 16.30 32.27 -9.00
CA THR A 38 16.73 32.69 -10.35
C THR A 38 17.04 34.19 -10.40
N THR A 39 16.08 35.00 -9.94
CA THR A 39 16.12 36.46 -10.03
C THR A 39 15.48 37.04 -8.77
N LEU A 40 16.09 38.07 -8.20
CA LEU A 40 15.48 38.77 -7.08
C LEU A 40 14.18 39.46 -7.55
N PRO A 41 13.08 39.43 -6.76
CA PRO A 41 12.92 38.84 -5.43
C PRO A 41 12.13 37.50 -5.43
N ILE A 42 12.27 36.64 -6.44
CA ILE A 42 11.42 35.47 -6.67
C ILE A 42 12.21 34.16 -6.48
N TRP A 43 11.59 33.21 -5.79
CA TRP A 43 12.01 31.82 -5.74
C TRP A 43 11.04 30.96 -6.57
N TRP A 44 11.60 30.05 -7.36
CA TRP A 44 10.88 29.10 -8.19
C TRP A 44 10.81 27.74 -7.52
N HIS A 45 9.65 27.11 -7.60
CA HIS A 45 9.34 25.82 -6.98
C HIS A 45 9.09 24.81 -8.08
N PHE A 46 9.68 23.62 -7.96
CA PHE A 46 9.53 22.53 -8.91
C PHE A 46 9.12 21.27 -8.15
N THR A 47 7.92 20.77 -8.42
CA THR A 47 7.48 19.45 -7.96
C THR A 47 7.21 18.55 -9.17
N THR A 48 7.39 17.25 -8.99
CA THR A 48 7.04 16.27 -10.00
C THR A 48 6.53 14.97 -9.40
N ASP A 49 5.42 14.49 -9.93
CA ASP A 49 4.85 13.18 -9.58
C ASP A 49 4.82 12.24 -10.78
N LEU A 50 5.10 10.97 -10.50
CA LEU A 50 4.90 9.87 -11.43
C LEU A 50 3.66 9.06 -11.04
N LEU A 51 2.73 8.90 -11.98
CA LEU A 51 1.56 8.07 -11.84
C LEU A 51 1.61 6.92 -12.84
N ALA A 52 1.60 5.70 -12.32
CA ALA A 52 1.57 4.48 -13.09
C ALA A 52 0.20 3.77 -12.96
N GLU A 53 -0.38 3.40 -14.09
CA GLU A 53 -1.60 2.57 -14.14
C GLU A 53 -1.38 1.22 -13.45
N GLY A 54 -2.35 0.76 -12.67
CA GLY A 54 -2.29 -0.45 -11.86
C GLY A 54 -1.59 -0.26 -10.50
N ILE A 55 -0.94 0.89 -10.28
CA ILE A 55 -0.34 1.26 -9.00
C ILE A 55 -1.11 2.43 -8.38
N HIS A 56 -1.17 3.56 -9.08
CA HIS A 56 -1.75 4.80 -8.56
C HIS A 56 -3.19 5.02 -9.04
N PHE A 57 -3.53 4.51 -10.22
CA PHE A 57 -4.88 4.57 -10.78
C PHE A 57 -5.16 3.37 -11.66
N ASP A 58 -6.44 3.11 -11.96
CA ASP A 58 -6.84 2.10 -12.94
C ASP A 58 -8.00 2.66 -13.78
N LEU A 59 -7.82 2.69 -15.11
CA LEU A 59 -8.83 3.16 -16.07
C LEU A 59 -10.11 2.32 -16.05
N LYS A 60 -10.08 1.11 -15.47
CA LYS A 60 -11.25 0.26 -15.25
C LYS A 60 -12.08 0.72 -14.05
N SER A 61 -11.45 1.32 -13.05
CA SER A 61 -12.07 1.68 -11.78
C SER A 61 -12.44 3.16 -11.68
N ALA A 62 -11.76 4.03 -12.42
CA ALA A 62 -11.95 5.47 -12.38
C ALA A 62 -12.00 6.09 -13.78
N ALA A 63 -12.80 7.15 -13.93
CA ALA A 63 -12.90 7.88 -15.19
C ALA A 63 -11.57 8.62 -15.47
N PRO A 64 -11.08 8.67 -16.73
CA PRO A 64 -9.86 9.39 -17.07
C PRO A 64 -9.87 10.86 -16.61
N ARG A 65 -11.04 11.50 -16.69
CA ARG A 65 -11.25 12.88 -16.23
C ARG A 65 -11.04 13.07 -14.73
N SER A 66 -11.44 12.12 -13.88
CA SER A 66 -11.15 12.23 -12.44
C SER A 66 -9.69 11.92 -12.14
N ILE A 67 -9.07 10.99 -12.89
CA ILE A 67 -7.64 10.67 -12.75
C ILE A 67 -6.80 11.91 -13.06
N GLY A 68 -7.03 12.57 -14.20
CA GLY A 68 -6.32 13.79 -14.55
C GLY A 68 -6.54 14.93 -13.56
N TYR A 69 -7.77 15.07 -13.04
CA TYR A 69 -8.07 16.07 -12.02
C TYR A 69 -7.27 15.82 -10.73
N ARG A 70 -7.27 14.58 -10.21
CA ARG A 70 -6.50 14.22 -9.00
C ARG A 70 -5.00 14.36 -9.20
N ALA A 71 -4.48 13.94 -10.35
CA ALA A 71 -3.07 14.05 -10.69
C ALA A 71 -2.58 15.51 -10.62
N ALA A 72 -3.38 16.45 -11.11
CA ALA A 72 -3.10 17.88 -10.96
C ALA A 72 -3.19 18.35 -9.51
N ILE A 73 -4.20 17.88 -8.75
CA ILE A 73 -4.38 18.29 -7.35
C ILE A 73 -3.21 17.84 -6.47
N ALA A 74 -2.65 16.64 -6.68
CA ALA A 74 -1.45 16.20 -5.95
C ALA A 74 -0.32 17.22 -6.05
N ASN A 75 0.09 17.56 -7.28
CA ASN A 75 1.16 18.55 -7.51
C ASN A 75 0.77 19.97 -7.04
N LEU A 76 -0.50 20.36 -7.17
CA LEU A 76 -0.98 21.65 -6.65
C LEU A 76 -0.95 21.70 -5.12
N SER A 77 -1.14 20.56 -4.45
CA SER A 77 -1.11 20.40 -3.01
C SER A 77 0.32 20.58 -2.47
N ASP A 78 1.33 20.02 -3.14
CA ASP A 78 2.74 20.27 -2.83
C ASP A 78 3.06 21.77 -2.86
N LEU A 79 2.66 22.46 -3.93
CA LEU A 79 2.87 23.91 -4.04
C LEU A 79 2.08 24.68 -2.98
N ALA A 80 0.91 24.20 -2.58
CA ALA A 80 0.14 24.78 -1.49
C ALA A 80 0.88 24.64 -0.15
N ALA A 81 1.48 23.48 0.13
CA ALA A 81 2.27 23.23 1.33
C ALA A 81 3.47 24.17 1.44
N MET A 82 4.10 24.51 0.31
CA MET A 82 5.19 25.49 0.23
C MET A 82 4.70 26.96 0.26
N GLY A 83 3.39 27.17 0.21
CA GLY A 83 2.76 28.49 0.09
C GLY A 83 3.05 29.19 -1.24
N ALA A 84 3.33 28.42 -2.29
CA ALA A 84 3.67 28.91 -3.61
C ALA A 84 2.44 29.28 -4.45
N THR A 85 2.65 30.16 -5.43
CA THR A 85 1.69 30.45 -6.49
C THR A 85 1.98 29.56 -7.70
N PRO A 86 1.11 28.59 -8.04
CA PRO A 86 1.27 27.76 -9.22
C PRO A 86 1.30 28.61 -10.51
N ARG A 87 2.14 28.25 -11.48
CA ARG A 87 2.34 29.00 -12.74
C ARG A 87 2.23 28.12 -13.97
N TYR A 88 3.06 27.08 -14.04
CA TYR A 88 3.23 26.30 -15.26
C TYR A 88 3.16 24.81 -14.98
N LEU A 89 2.66 24.06 -15.96
CA LEU A 89 2.59 22.61 -15.94
C LEU A 89 3.26 22.04 -17.19
N LEU A 90 4.05 20.99 -16.98
CA LEU A 90 4.58 20.12 -18.03
C LEU A 90 4.05 18.71 -17.78
N ILE A 91 3.87 17.93 -18.84
CA ILE A 91 3.41 16.54 -18.71
C ILE A 91 4.08 15.61 -19.72
N SER A 92 4.63 14.51 -19.23
CA SER A 92 5.18 13.43 -20.04
C SER A 92 4.29 12.20 -19.95
N LEU A 93 3.95 11.61 -21.10
CA LEU A 93 3.04 10.47 -21.20
C LEU A 93 3.70 9.30 -21.90
N ALA A 94 3.62 8.10 -21.32
CA ALA A 94 3.93 6.87 -22.03
C ALA A 94 2.63 6.06 -22.22
N ILE A 95 2.14 5.96 -23.45
CA ILE A 95 0.79 5.51 -23.77
C ILE A 95 0.82 4.13 -24.43
N PRO A 96 0.11 3.11 -23.89
CA PRO A 96 0.01 1.81 -24.52
C PRO A 96 -1.00 1.82 -25.68
N LYS A 97 -0.79 0.95 -26.68
CA LYS A 97 -1.58 0.92 -27.93
C LYS A 97 -3.08 0.75 -27.72
N GLN A 98 -3.49 0.15 -26.60
CA GLN A 98 -4.88 -0.15 -26.28
C GLN A 98 -5.65 1.07 -25.74
N VAL A 99 -4.95 2.13 -25.32
CA VAL A 99 -5.60 3.32 -24.77
C VAL A 99 -6.16 4.19 -25.90
N ARG A 100 -7.46 4.48 -25.81
CA ARG A 100 -8.17 5.32 -26.78
C ARG A 100 -7.76 6.78 -26.64
N HIS A 101 -7.65 7.48 -27.77
CA HIS A 101 -7.40 8.93 -27.78
C HIS A 101 -8.39 9.71 -26.89
N SER A 102 -9.68 9.35 -26.91
CA SER A 102 -10.70 10.01 -26.08
C SER A 102 -10.39 9.96 -24.59
N HIS A 103 -9.77 8.88 -24.09
CA HIS A 103 -9.35 8.78 -22.68
C HIS A 103 -8.25 9.78 -22.36
N ILE A 104 -7.29 9.98 -23.26
CA ILE A 104 -6.23 10.98 -23.10
C ILE A 104 -6.82 12.39 -23.10
N TYR A 105 -7.74 12.70 -24.02
CA TYR A 105 -8.43 14.00 -24.02
C TYR A 105 -9.27 14.22 -22.75
N ASP A 106 -9.96 13.21 -22.25
CA ASP A 106 -10.69 13.29 -20.98
C ASP A 106 -9.76 13.52 -19.79
N PHE A 107 -8.62 12.85 -19.78
CA PHE A 107 -7.58 13.04 -18.78
C PHE A 107 -7.07 14.50 -18.78
N TYR A 108 -6.66 15.04 -19.93
CA TYR A 108 -6.22 16.44 -20.04
C TYR A 108 -7.33 17.43 -19.64
N ARG A 109 -8.59 17.14 -20.00
CA ARG A 109 -9.73 17.95 -19.55
C ARG A 109 -9.84 17.93 -18.03
N GLY A 110 -9.67 16.77 -17.39
CA GLY A 110 -9.62 16.64 -15.93
C GLY A 110 -8.54 17.52 -15.31
N LEU A 111 -7.32 17.33 -15.79
CA LEU A 111 -6.11 18.02 -15.34
C LEU A 111 -6.25 19.54 -15.47
N MET A 112 -6.61 20.03 -16.65
CA MET A 112 -6.75 21.48 -16.87
C MET A 112 -7.93 22.09 -16.09
N ASN A 113 -8.99 21.33 -15.80
CA ASN A 113 -10.08 21.81 -14.94
C ASN A 113 -9.62 22.03 -13.48
N ALA A 114 -8.69 21.22 -12.97
CA ALA A 114 -8.09 21.43 -11.65
C ALA A 114 -7.14 22.63 -11.64
N CYS A 115 -6.40 22.85 -12.73
CA CYS A 115 -5.43 23.93 -12.88
C CYS A 115 -6.05 25.32 -13.09
N ARG A 116 -7.20 25.39 -13.78
CA ARG A 116 -7.83 26.64 -14.22
C ARG A 116 -8.11 27.65 -13.09
N PRO A 117 -8.64 27.27 -11.91
CA PRO A 117 -8.87 28.22 -10.81
C PRO A 117 -7.60 28.93 -10.32
N TYR A 118 -6.43 28.32 -10.52
CA TYR A 118 -5.14 28.83 -10.05
C TYR A 118 -4.32 29.50 -11.17
N GLY A 119 -4.88 29.63 -12.38
CA GLY A 119 -4.21 30.28 -13.51
C GLY A 119 -2.99 29.53 -14.05
N VAL A 120 -2.91 28.21 -13.82
CA VAL A 120 -1.79 27.39 -14.31
C VAL A 120 -1.91 27.15 -15.81
N ALA A 121 -0.82 27.40 -16.54
CA ALA A 121 -0.72 27.14 -17.97
C ALA A 121 0.02 25.83 -18.26
N LEU A 122 -0.54 24.98 -19.13
CA LEU A 122 0.19 23.86 -19.73
C LEU A 122 1.13 24.42 -20.80
N ILE A 123 2.45 24.29 -20.58
CA ILE A 123 3.47 24.92 -21.44
C ILE A 123 4.26 23.92 -22.29
N GLY A 124 4.06 22.62 -22.09
CA GLY A 124 4.75 21.60 -22.87
C GLY A 124 4.66 20.21 -22.26
N GLY A 125 5.44 19.30 -22.81
CA GLY A 125 5.42 17.90 -22.43
C GLY A 125 6.15 17.00 -23.40
N ASP A 126 6.13 15.70 -23.10
CA ASP A 126 6.61 14.65 -23.99
C ASP A 126 5.56 13.55 -24.14
N THR A 127 5.58 12.83 -25.25
CA THR A 127 4.66 11.69 -25.46
C THR A 127 5.35 10.57 -26.19
N SER A 128 5.32 9.38 -25.59
CA SER A 128 5.96 8.17 -26.07
C SER A 128 5.01 6.97 -26.03
N ALA A 129 5.35 5.92 -26.78
CA ALA A 129 4.62 4.65 -26.76
C ALA A 129 5.10 3.76 -25.61
N SER A 130 4.16 3.05 -24.97
CA SER A 130 4.43 2.09 -23.88
C SER A 130 4.01 0.67 -24.28
N LYS A 131 4.77 -0.34 -23.84
CA LYS A 131 4.43 -1.76 -24.04
C LYS A 131 3.65 -2.38 -22.88
N MET A 132 3.68 -1.76 -21.70
CA MET A 132 3.17 -2.37 -20.46
C MET A 132 1.90 -1.69 -19.95
N GLY A 133 1.96 -0.38 -19.70
CA GLY A 133 0.86 0.37 -19.10
C GLY A 133 0.94 1.87 -19.38
N LEU A 134 -0.09 2.60 -18.97
CA LEU A 134 -0.10 4.05 -19.04
C LEU A 134 0.75 4.65 -17.90
N PHE A 135 1.78 5.41 -18.26
CA PHE A 135 2.58 6.18 -17.32
C PHE A 135 2.41 7.66 -17.59
N LEU A 136 2.34 8.43 -16.50
CA LEU A 136 2.15 9.88 -16.52
C LEU A 136 3.20 10.46 -15.59
N SER A 137 3.97 11.44 -16.05
CA SER A 137 4.82 12.26 -15.19
C SER A 137 4.38 13.71 -15.35
N ILE A 138 3.98 14.33 -14.25
CA ILE A 138 3.56 15.73 -14.23
C ILE A 138 4.64 16.50 -13.51
N THR A 139 4.98 17.67 -14.04
CA THR A 139 5.80 18.64 -13.35
C THR A 139 5.01 19.93 -13.21
N LEU A 140 4.92 20.44 -11.99
CA LEU A 140 4.27 21.71 -11.71
C LEU A 140 5.30 22.70 -11.16
N ILE A 141 5.23 23.92 -11.69
CA ILE A 141 6.15 25.00 -11.39
C ILE A 141 5.39 26.12 -10.70
N GLY A 142 5.89 26.55 -9.54
CA GLY A 142 5.31 27.63 -8.74
C GLY A 142 6.32 28.71 -8.40
N THR A 143 5.85 29.82 -7.83
CA THR A 143 6.72 30.89 -7.34
C THR A 143 6.31 31.41 -5.97
N THR A 144 7.30 31.82 -5.18
CA THR A 144 7.12 32.58 -3.93
C THR A 144 8.01 33.81 -3.93
N THR A 145 7.65 34.83 -3.16
CA THR A 145 8.62 35.87 -2.78
C THR A 145 9.76 35.24 -1.97
N LYS A 146 10.98 35.74 -2.15
CA LYS A 146 12.19 35.28 -1.46
C LYS A 146 11.97 35.20 0.05
N ARG A 147 12.42 34.09 0.66
CA ARG A 147 12.32 33.81 2.12
C ARG A 147 10.89 33.84 2.68
N ARG A 148 9.90 33.52 1.84
CA ARG A 148 8.51 33.37 2.28
C ARG A 148 7.99 31.94 2.15
N ALA A 149 8.66 31.10 1.36
CA ALA A 149 8.35 29.68 1.24
C ALA A 149 8.19 29.03 2.63
N LEU A 150 7.17 28.20 2.74
CA LEU A 150 6.98 27.30 3.87
C LEU A 150 7.79 26.03 3.58
N PHE A 151 8.24 25.37 4.64
CA PHE A 151 9.03 24.15 4.56
C PHE A 151 8.55 23.17 5.63
N ARG A 152 8.91 21.89 5.48
CA ARG A 152 8.66 20.85 6.51
C ARG A 152 9.44 21.08 7.80
N HIS A 153 10.56 21.79 7.70
CA HIS A 153 11.40 22.16 8.83
C HIS A 153 10.99 23.50 9.44
N GLY A 154 11.26 23.68 10.74
CA GLY A 154 11.06 24.95 11.45
C GLY A 154 10.08 24.87 12.62
N ALA A 155 9.41 23.73 12.81
CA ALA A 155 8.55 23.47 13.96
C ALA A 155 9.36 23.53 15.27
N LYS A 156 8.81 24.18 16.30
CA LYS A 156 9.45 24.34 17.61
C LYS A 156 8.62 23.73 18.72
N VAL A 157 9.29 23.28 19.78
CA VAL A 157 8.61 22.78 20.99
C VAL A 157 7.65 23.83 21.52
N GLY A 158 6.40 23.42 21.74
CA GLY A 158 5.31 24.31 22.16
C GLY A 158 4.50 24.90 21.01
N ASP A 159 4.92 24.79 19.75
CA ASP A 159 4.08 25.18 18.61
C ASP A 159 2.80 24.33 18.58
N PHE A 160 1.67 24.96 18.23
CA PHE A 160 0.41 24.26 18.01
C PHE A 160 0.38 23.63 16.63
N ILE A 161 -0.23 22.45 16.54
CA ILE A 161 -0.40 21.71 15.29
C ILE A 161 -1.81 21.99 14.77
N TYR A 162 -1.92 22.46 13.55
CA TYR A 162 -3.18 22.75 12.86
C TYR A 162 -3.31 21.93 11.58
N VAL A 163 -4.55 21.60 11.25
CA VAL A 163 -4.91 21.05 9.94
C VAL A 163 -6.03 21.86 9.31
N SER A 164 -6.06 21.93 7.99
CA SER A 164 -7.19 22.49 7.24
C SER A 164 -8.28 21.45 6.95
N GLY A 165 -9.50 21.93 6.70
CA GLY A 165 -10.62 21.12 6.20
C GLY A 165 -11.02 19.97 7.13
N THR A 166 -11.24 18.80 6.53
CA THR A 166 -11.66 17.57 7.21
C THR A 166 -10.89 16.36 6.69
N LEU A 167 -10.61 15.42 7.59
CA LEU A 167 -9.74 14.27 7.35
C LEU A 167 -10.53 12.95 7.23
N GLY A 168 -9.98 12.01 6.47
CA GLY A 168 -10.50 10.66 6.25
C GLY A 168 -11.64 10.58 5.23
N ASP A 169 -11.98 11.70 4.58
CA ASP A 169 -13.08 11.75 3.61
C ASP A 169 -12.71 11.03 2.31
N SER A 170 -11.46 11.21 1.83
CA SER A 170 -10.98 10.60 0.60
C SER A 170 -10.92 9.08 0.72
N LEU A 171 -10.35 8.56 1.80
CA LEU A 171 -10.30 7.11 2.07
C LEU A 171 -11.71 6.49 2.14
N ALA A 172 -12.66 7.15 2.80
CA ALA A 172 -14.04 6.68 2.86
C ALA A 172 -14.71 6.70 1.46
N GLY A 173 -14.45 7.73 0.65
CA GLY A 173 -14.88 7.82 -0.75
C GLY A 173 -14.31 6.71 -1.63
N CYS A 174 -13.01 6.44 -1.51
CA CYS A 174 -12.31 5.35 -2.20
C CYS A 174 -12.96 3.99 -1.90
N ARG A 175 -13.19 3.70 -0.61
CA ARG A 175 -13.83 2.45 -0.17
C ARG A 175 -15.27 2.30 -0.68
N LEU A 176 -16.01 3.41 -0.81
CA LEU A 176 -17.35 3.39 -1.39
C LEU A 176 -17.33 3.07 -2.89
N LEU A 177 -16.34 3.57 -3.64
CA LEU A 177 -16.18 3.27 -5.07
C LEU A 177 -15.77 1.82 -5.30
N ALA A 178 -14.82 1.30 -4.52
CA ALA A 178 -14.37 -0.08 -4.63
C ALA A 178 -15.55 -1.08 -4.43
N GLN A 179 -16.44 -0.78 -3.47
CA GLN A 179 -17.61 -1.60 -3.20
C GLN A 179 -18.69 -1.52 -4.29
N ASP A 180 -18.86 -0.38 -4.95
CA ASP A 180 -19.80 -0.25 -6.07
C ASP A 180 -19.37 -1.14 -7.24
N THR A 181 -18.07 -1.22 -7.50
CA THR A 181 -17.51 -2.13 -8.51
C THR A 181 -17.84 -3.58 -8.15
N SER A 182 -17.70 -3.98 -6.89
CA SER A 182 -18.07 -5.32 -6.42
C SER A 182 -19.58 -5.57 -6.42
N ARG A 183 -20.41 -4.57 -6.10
CA ARG A 183 -21.89 -4.68 -6.10
C ARG A 183 -22.50 -4.66 -7.49
N ARG A 184 -21.86 -4.09 -8.51
CA ARG A 184 -22.33 -4.29 -9.89
C ARG A 184 -22.31 -5.76 -10.31
N LEU A 185 -21.56 -6.61 -9.59
CA LEU A 185 -21.43 -8.05 -9.81
C LEU A 185 -22.32 -8.90 -8.87
N SER A 186 -23.09 -8.31 -7.94
CA SER A 186 -23.93 -9.04 -6.97
C SER A 186 -25.22 -8.26 -6.62
N GLU A 187 -26.36 -8.93 -6.52
CA GLU A 187 -27.70 -8.33 -6.42
C GLU A 187 -27.86 -7.21 -5.37
N LYS A 188 -28.67 -6.21 -5.76
CA LYS A 188 -28.86 -4.91 -5.08
C LYS A 188 -29.55 -5.04 -3.73
N THR A 189 -28.80 -5.15 -2.64
CA THR A 189 -29.29 -4.76 -1.31
C THR A 189 -29.07 -3.25 -1.09
N PRO A 190 -30.12 -2.46 -0.78
CA PRO A 190 -29.95 -1.05 -0.45
C PRO A 190 -29.05 -0.88 0.78
N SER A 191 -28.00 -0.06 0.66
CA SER A 191 -27.21 0.34 1.82
C SER A 191 -27.99 1.39 2.62
N PRO A 192 -28.15 1.26 3.95
CA PRO A 192 -28.81 2.26 4.81
C PRO A 192 -27.99 3.55 5.00
N PHE A 193 -27.09 3.89 4.06
CA PHE A 193 -26.19 5.03 4.16
C PHE A 193 -26.72 6.19 3.31
N SER A 194 -26.77 7.40 3.91
CA SER A 194 -27.29 8.61 3.25
C SER A 194 -26.65 8.84 1.88
N ARG A 195 -27.48 9.02 0.85
CA ARG A 195 -27.04 9.32 -0.51
C ARG A 195 -26.22 10.61 -0.59
N VAL A 196 -26.58 11.62 0.22
CA VAL A 196 -25.87 12.90 0.28
C VAL A 196 -24.46 12.72 0.85
N HIS A 197 -24.34 12.00 1.98
CA HIS A 197 -23.02 11.69 2.57
C HIS A 197 -22.16 10.85 1.62
N ARG A 198 -22.77 9.88 0.94
CA ARG A 198 -22.10 9.06 -0.07
C ARG A 198 -21.52 9.90 -1.21
N GLN A 199 -22.33 10.80 -1.78
CA GLN A 199 -21.89 11.65 -2.88
C GLN A 199 -20.80 12.63 -2.44
N PHE A 200 -20.90 13.18 -1.23
CA PHE A 200 -19.86 14.04 -0.65
C PHE A 200 -18.51 13.32 -0.56
N LEU A 201 -18.46 12.12 0.04
CA LEU A 201 -17.21 11.36 0.23
C LEU A 201 -16.60 10.94 -1.11
N ILE A 202 -17.41 10.45 -2.04
CA ILE A 202 -16.93 10.09 -3.39
C ILE A 202 -16.36 11.32 -4.11
N ARG A 203 -17.01 12.48 -3.96
CA ARG A 203 -16.50 13.72 -4.54
C ARG A 203 -15.17 14.14 -3.91
N ARG A 204 -15.01 14.00 -2.58
CA ARG A 204 -13.74 14.28 -1.89
C ARG A 204 -12.59 13.45 -2.42
N HIS A 205 -12.84 12.19 -2.80
CA HIS A 205 -11.84 11.33 -3.40
C HIS A 205 -11.58 11.60 -4.89
N LEU A 206 -12.63 11.76 -5.71
CA LEU A 206 -12.50 11.92 -7.17
C LEU A 206 -12.14 13.34 -7.61
N TYR A 207 -12.54 14.33 -6.84
CA TYR A 207 -12.36 15.75 -7.09
C TYR A 207 -11.95 16.47 -5.79
N PRO A 208 -10.76 16.16 -5.25
CA PRO A 208 -10.23 16.85 -4.07
C PRO A 208 -9.96 18.34 -4.35
N SER A 209 -9.51 19.10 -3.36
CA SER A 209 -9.23 20.53 -3.54
C SER A 209 -7.89 20.85 -2.92
N ALA A 210 -6.99 21.43 -3.72
CA ALA A 210 -5.71 21.90 -3.25
C ALA A 210 -5.89 23.21 -2.47
N ARG A 211 -5.27 23.30 -1.30
CA ARG A 211 -5.36 24.42 -0.36
C ARG A 211 -4.42 25.57 -0.71
N VAL A 212 -4.31 25.88 -2.01
CA VAL A 212 -3.36 26.87 -2.54
C VAL A 212 -3.58 28.25 -1.92
N THR A 213 -4.83 28.67 -1.80
CA THR A 213 -5.19 29.96 -1.19
C THR A 213 -4.81 30.05 0.28
N GLU A 214 -5.03 28.97 1.03
CA GLU A 214 -4.66 28.85 2.44
C GLU A 214 -3.15 28.82 2.61
N GLY A 215 -2.42 28.09 1.76
CA GLY A 215 -0.96 28.05 1.74
C GLY A 215 -0.34 29.42 1.49
N GLN A 216 -0.85 30.15 0.49
CA GLN A 216 -0.43 31.52 0.19
C GLN A 216 -0.72 32.48 1.35
N TRP A 217 -1.87 32.32 2.01
CA TRP A 217 -2.23 33.10 3.19
C TRP A 217 -1.26 32.84 4.37
N LEU A 218 -0.94 31.57 4.66
CA LEU A 218 0.04 31.21 5.69
C LEU A 218 1.42 31.82 5.41
N ASN A 219 1.86 31.77 4.16
CA ASN A 219 3.11 32.31 3.65
C ASN A 219 3.18 33.85 3.75
N THR A 220 2.18 34.54 3.21
CA THR A 220 2.12 36.02 3.19
C THR A 220 2.03 36.60 4.60
N GLY A 221 1.24 35.97 5.47
CA GLY A 221 1.07 36.34 6.88
C GLY A 221 2.22 35.92 7.80
N ARG A 222 3.17 35.08 7.35
CA ARG A 222 4.21 34.45 8.21
C ARG A 222 3.63 33.77 9.45
N LEU A 223 2.55 33.03 9.23
CA LEU A 223 1.76 32.46 10.31
C LEU A 223 2.27 31.08 10.74
N ALA A 224 2.80 30.30 9.79
CA ALA A 224 3.28 28.94 10.03
C ALA A 224 4.81 28.91 10.27
N SER A 225 5.24 28.06 11.19
CA SER A 225 6.65 27.73 11.45
C SER A 225 7.15 26.55 10.62
N ALA A 226 6.27 25.59 10.29
CA ALA A 226 6.49 24.53 9.32
C ALA A 226 5.16 24.10 8.70
N ALA A 227 5.16 23.52 7.50
CA ALA A 227 3.98 23.02 6.80
C ALA A 227 4.29 21.82 5.90
N ILE A 228 3.27 21.02 5.62
CA ILE A 228 3.24 19.89 4.66
C ILE A 228 1.78 19.69 4.21
N ASP A 229 1.54 19.05 3.07
CA ASP A 229 0.20 18.58 2.73
C ASP A 229 -0.10 17.18 3.30
N LEU A 230 -1.37 16.78 3.26
CA LEU A 230 -1.85 15.49 3.75
C LEU A 230 -2.20 14.56 2.59
N SER A 231 -1.18 13.91 2.04
CA SER A 231 -1.25 12.99 0.90
C SER A 231 -1.10 11.52 1.32
N ASP A 232 -0.24 11.20 2.29
CA ASP A 232 -0.08 9.85 2.86
C ASP A 232 -0.92 9.64 4.14
N GLY A 233 -1.47 10.74 4.66
CA GLY A 233 -2.32 10.77 5.84
C GLY A 233 -1.57 11.30 7.06
N LEU A 234 -2.33 11.78 8.05
CA LEU A 234 -1.79 12.54 9.19
C LEU A 234 -0.60 11.86 9.88
N SER A 235 -0.63 10.53 10.01
CA SER A 235 0.46 9.79 10.65
C SER A 235 1.78 9.78 9.84
N GLY A 236 1.72 9.67 8.51
CA GLY A 236 2.90 9.73 7.65
C GLY A 236 3.45 11.15 7.58
N ASP A 237 2.58 12.11 7.26
CA ASP A 237 2.98 13.49 6.97
C ASP A 237 3.47 14.25 8.22
N LEU A 238 2.85 13.99 9.39
CA LEU A 238 3.35 14.54 10.66
C LEU A 238 4.73 13.99 11.03
N ARG A 239 5.03 12.73 10.65
CA ARG A 239 6.36 12.15 10.86
C ARG A 239 7.41 12.94 10.12
N HIS A 240 7.15 13.32 8.86
CA HIS A 240 8.07 14.11 8.07
C HIS A 240 8.38 15.46 8.72
N ILE A 241 7.37 16.20 9.21
CA ILE A 241 7.60 17.45 9.97
C ILE A 241 8.47 17.17 11.22
N CYS A 242 8.15 16.13 12.00
CA CYS A 242 8.90 15.82 13.21
C CYS A 242 10.36 15.43 12.92
N GLU A 243 10.62 14.65 11.87
CA GLU A 243 11.94 14.22 11.47
C GLU A 243 12.79 15.39 10.95
N GLU A 244 12.24 16.19 10.02
CA GLU A 244 12.94 17.35 9.42
C GLU A 244 13.15 18.49 10.42
N SER A 245 12.27 18.65 11.42
CA SER A 245 12.42 19.65 12.49
C SER A 245 13.17 19.13 13.72
N GLY A 246 13.42 17.82 13.84
CA GLY A 246 14.06 17.20 15.00
C GLY A 246 13.24 17.29 16.30
N VAL A 247 11.91 17.18 16.20
CA VAL A 247 10.95 17.32 17.31
C VAL A 247 10.06 16.09 17.47
N GLY A 248 9.21 16.07 18.51
CA GLY A 248 8.12 15.12 18.68
C GLY A 248 6.77 15.82 18.55
N ALA A 249 5.67 15.09 18.68
CA ALA A 249 4.33 15.65 18.59
C ALA A 249 3.34 14.93 19.51
N GLU A 250 2.38 15.68 20.02
CA GLU A 250 1.20 15.16 20.72
C GLU A 250 -0.05 15.57 19.94
N VAL A 251 -0.84 14.58 19.53
CA VAL A 251 -2.09 14.78 18.78
C VAL A 251 -3.28 14.46 19.69
N GLU A 252 -4.21 15.39 19.80
CA GLU A 252 -5.46 15.24 20.53
C GLU A 252 -6.53 14.66 19.58
N SER A 253 -6.75 13.36 19.66
CA SER A 253 -7.65 12.62 18.75
C SER A 253 -9.09 13.15 18.73
N ASP A 254 -9.56 13.67 19.87
CA ASP A 254 -10.91 14.23 20.00
C ASP A 254 -11.10 15.51 19.17
N ASN A 255 -10.00 16.21 18.87
CA ASN A 255 -10.00 17.45 18.09
C ASN A 255 -9.84 17.22 16.58
N LEU A 256 -9.64 15.98 16.12
CA LEU A 256 -9.48 15.73 14.68
C LEU A 256 -10.74 16.17 13.91
N PRO A 257 -10.61 17.00 12.87
CA PRO A 257 -11.75 17.50 12.13
C PRO A 257 -12.30 16.42 11.21
N LEU A 258 -13.39 15.80 11.64
CA LEU A 258 -14.08 14.74 10.92
C LEU A 258 -15.38 15.28 10.33
N SER A 259 -15.59 15.11 9.03
CA SER A 259 -16.84 15.52 8.39
C SER A 259 -18.04 14.70 8.92
N PRO A 260 -19.27 15.26 8.90
CA PRO A 260 -20.48 14.50 9.22
C PRO A 260 -20.63 13.23 8.37
N ALA A 261 -20.20 13.29 7.11
CA ALA A 261 -20.25 12.16 6.20
C ALA A 261 -19.25 11.05 6.60
N CYS A 262 -18.02 11.42 6.97
CA CYS A 262 -17.00 10.48 7.47
C CYS A 262 -17.47 9.79 8.76
N ARG A 263 -18.01 10.54 9.72
CA ARG A 263 -18.59 9.98 10.95
C ARG A 263 -19.75 9.03 10.67
N ALA A 264 -20.65 9.40 9.77
CA ALA A 264 -21.77 8.55 9.38
C ALA A 264 -21.29 7.28 8.68
N TYR A 265 -20.26 7.37 7.83
CA TYR A 265 -19.68 6.22 7.14
C TYR A 265 -19.03 5.26 8.14
N ALA A 266 -18.21 5.79 9.06
CA ALA A 266 -17.58 5.03 10.12
C ALA A 266 -18.62 4.28 10.98
N LYS A 267 -19.71 4.97 11.41
CA LYS A 267 -20.83 4.36 12.13
C LYS A 267 -21.49 3.25 11.33
N ALA A 268 -21.80 3.47 10.05
CA ALA A 268 -22.43 2.49 9.18
C ALA A 268 -21.56 1.24 8.95
N ARG A 269 -20.22 1.37 9.06
CA ARG A 269 -19.25 0.28 8.86
C ARG A 269 -18.65 -0.27 10.14
N ARG A 270 -19.08 0.22 11.31
CA ARG A 270 -18.50 -0.11 12.62
C ARG A 270 -16.97 0.07 12.64
N LEU A 271 -16.50 1.15 12.01
CA LEU A 271 -15.10 1.56 11.97
C LEU A 271 -14.86 2.74 12.92
N SER A 272 -13.61 2.95 13.32
CA SER A 272 -13.21 4.17 14.00
C SER A 272 -13.06 5.33 12.99
N PRO A 273 -13.76 6.47 13.16
CA PRO A 273 -13.58 7.62 12.29
C PRO A 273 -12.22 8.29 12.50
N VAL A 274 -11.67 8.23 13.72
CA VAL A 274 -10.31 8.70 14.03
C VAL A 274 -9.28 7.93 13.22
N GLN A 275 -9.44 6.61 13.11
CA GLN A 275 -8.53 5.78 12.31
C GLN A 275 -8.58 6.17 10.82
N LEU A 276 -9.78 6.43 10.27
CA LEU A 276 -9.90 6.92 8.89
C LEU A 276 -9.16 8.24 8.67
N ALA A 277 -9.18 9.16 9.64
CA ALA A 277 -8.47 10.44 9.54
C ALA A 277 -6.94 10.31 9.69
N ILE A 278 -6.46 9.34 10.48
CA ILE A 278 -5.03 9.17 10.75
C ILE A 278 -4.31 8.46 9.61
N THR A 279 -4.96 7.44 9.06
CA THR A 279 -4.38 6.54 8.04
C THR A 279 -4.92 6.81 6.64
N GLY A 280 -5.91 7.71 6.51
CA GLY A 280 -6.45 8.10 5.22
C GLY A 280 -5.53 9.10 4.54
N GLY A 281 -4.98 8.70 3.40
CA GLY A 281 -4.28 9.59 2.49
C GLY A 281 -5.22 10.27 1.47
N GLU A 282 -4.63 11.08 0.61
CA GLU A 282 -5.26 11.80 -0.50
C GLU A 282 -6.40 12.74 -0.09
N ASP A 283 -6.34 13.29 1.13
CA ASP A 283 -7.26 14.36 1.54
C ASP A 283 -6.81 15.72 0.99
N TYR A 284 -5.50 15.91 0.75
CA TYR A 284 -4.86 17.12 0.20
C TYR A 284 -5.17 18.38 1.03
N GLU A 285 -5.30 18.20 2.34
CA GLU A 285 -5.38 19.29 3.32
C GLU A 285 -3.96 19.69 3.75
N LEU A 286 -3.78 20.91 4.25
CA LEU A 286 -2.51 21.33 4.87
C LEU A 286 -2.45 20.90 6.34
N LEU A 287 -1.29 20.38 6.74
CA LEU A 287 -0.82 20.21 8.12
C LEU A 287 0.29 21.24 8.37
N PHE A 288 0.15 22.05 9.41
CA PHE A 288 1.13 23.10 9.70
C PHE A 288 1.25 23.38 11.19
N THR A 289 2.36 24.00 11.57
CA THR A 289 2.66 24.36 12.95
C THR A 289 2.67 25.87 13.13
N VAL A 290 2.21 26.35 14.29
CA VAL A 290 2.06 27.78 14.59
C VAL A 290 2.54 28.08 15.99
N SER A 291 3.33 29.13 16.14
CA SER A 291 3.80 29.54 17.46
C SER A 291 2.65 29.96 18.39
N PRO A 292 2.77 29.74 19.72
CA PRO A 292 1.77 30.21 20.68
C PRO A 292 1.53 31.73 20.62
N LYS A 293 2.48 32.52 20.12
CA LYS A 293 2.31 33.97 19.97
C LYS A 293 1.43 34.36 18.77
N SER A 294 1.41 33.52 17.74
CA SER A 294 0.71 33.81 16.47
C SER A 294 -0.69 33.21 16.38
N HIS A 295 -1.04 32.26 17.26
CA HIS A 295 -2.29 31.48 17.13
C HIS A 295 -3.57 32.31 17.15
N HIS A 296 -3.69 33.32 18.02
CA HIS A 296 -4.86 34.22 18.03
C HIS A 296 -5.01 35.01 16.72
N THR A 297 -3.89 35.46 16.13
CA THR A 297 -3.90 36.16 14.84
C THR A 297 -4.33 35.21 13.72
N LEU A 298 -3.80 33.99 13.71
CA LEU A 298 -4.16 32.93 12.78
C LEU A 298 -5.66 32.65 12.83
N GLU A 299 -6.22 32.35 14.00
CA GLU A 299 -7.64 31.98 14.15
C GLU A 299 -8.59 33.13 13.78
N ARG A 300 -8.24 34.36 14.15
CA ARG A 300 -9.02 35.55 13.77
C ARG A 300 -9.02 35.76 12.25
N GLN A 301 -7.86 35.63 11.60
CA GLN A 301 -7.76 35.79 10.15
C GLN A 301 -8.44 34.62 9.42
N ALA A 302 -8.25 33.38 9.86
CA ALA A 302 -8.92 32.22 9.29
C ALA A 302 -10.45 32.38 9.30
N LYS A 303 -11.01 32.85 10.43
CA LYS A 303 -12.44 33.16 10.53
C LYS A 303 -12.87 34.26 9.55
N ALA A 304 -12.08 35.33 9.41
CA ALA A 304 -12.38 36.42 8.47
C ALA A 304 -12.34 35.99 7.00
N HIS A 305 -11.43 35.08 6.64
CA HIS A 305 -11.33 34.50 5.30
C HIS A 305 -12.29 33.33 5.05
N GLY A 306 -12.95 32.82 6.10
CA GLY A 306 -13.80 31.62 6.01
C GLY A 306 -13.02 30.31 5.91
N TYR A 307 -11.73 30.31 6.24
CA TYR A 307 -10.89 29.11 6.25
C TYR A 307 -11.21 28.23 7.46
N ARG A 308 -11.43 26.94 7.19
CA ARG A 308 -11.63 25.93 8.23
C ARG A 308 -10.29 25.36 8.62
N ILE A 309 -9.76 25.80 9.75
CA ILE A 309 -8.56 25.26 10.37
C ILE A 309 -8.91 24.74 11.76
N THR A 310 -8.26 23.66 12.17
CA THR A 310 -8.53 23.01 13.46
C THR A 310 -7.20 22.75 14.15
N ARG A 311 -7.05 23.21 15.39
CA ARG A 311 -5.93 22.82 16.24
C ARG A 311 -6.13 21.37 16.67
N ILE A 312 -5.15 20.52 16.38
CA ILE A 312 -5.20 19.07 16.66
C ILE A 312 -4.14 18.61 17.64
N GLY A 313 -3.26 19.50 18.11
CA GLY A 313 -2.18 19.07 18.99
C GLY A 313 -1.11 20.12 19.25
N THR A 314 0.01 19.66 19.77
CA THR A 314 1.17 20.49 20.14
C THR A 314 2.48 19.77 19.84
N ILE A 315 3.48 20.50 19.35
CA ILE A 315 4.83 20.01 19.13
C ILE A 315 5.53 19.81 20.48
N ARG A 316 6.14 18.63 20.65
CA ARG A 316 6.82 18.19 21.87
C ARG A 316 8.31 17.98 21.63
N LEU A 317 9.05 17.71 22.70
CA LEU A 317 10.47 17.34 22.59
C LEU A 317 10.64 16.06 21.78
N ARG A 318 11.73 15.93 21.03
CA ARG A 318 12.02 14.71 20.22
C ARG A 318 11.89 13.40 21.01
N ARG A 319 12.38 13.38 22.24
CA ARG A 319 12.30 12.23 23.16
C ARG A 319 10.87 11.79 23.52
N PHE A 320 9.89 12.67 23.31
CA PHE A 320 8.48 12.34 23.49
C PHE A 320 7.98 11.40 22.37
N GLY A 321 8.61 11.42 21.19
CA GLY A 321 8.12 10.75 20.00
C GLY A 321 6.85 11.41 19.46
N ILE A 322 6.08 10.67 18.65
CA ILE A 322 4.75 11.07 18.21
C ILE A 322 3.74 10.25 19.01
N GLN A 323 2.85 10.90 19.76
CA GLN A 323 1.83 10.24 20.58
C GLN A 323 0.46 10.81 20.30
N MET A 324 -0.57 10.04 20.63
CA MET A 324 -1.94 10.47 20.56
C MET A 324 -2.59 10.40 21.93
N THR A 325 -3.45 11.37 22.22
CA THR A 325 -4.24 11.42 23.45
C THR A 325 -5.73 11.54 23.14
N SER A 326 -6.57 10.99 24.03
CA SER A 326 -8.03 11.17 24.04
C SER A 326 -8.44 11.39 25.47
N GLN A 327 -9.16 12.48 25.76
CA GLN A 327 -9.58 12.85 27.12
C GLN A 327 -8.44 12.78 28.15
N GLY A 328 -7.24 13.23 27.76
CA GLY A 328 -6.04 13.21 28.60
C GLY A 328 -5.35 11.84 28.78
N HIS A 329 -5.92 10.75 28.23
CA HIS A 329 -5.33 9.41 28.29
C HIS A 329 -4.51 9.12 27.02
N ARG A 330 -3.37 8.45 27.19
CA ARG A 330 -2.54 8.01 26.05
C ARG A 330 -3.26 6.93 25.25
N GLN A 331 -3.21 7.08 23.93
CA GLN A 331 -3.62 6.08 22.95
C GLN A 331 -2.40 5.58 22.16
N PRO A 332 -2.52 4.41 21.48
CA PRO A 332 -1.49 3.96 20.54
C PRO A 332 -1.15 5.06 19.55
N SER A 333 0.15 5.25 19.28
CA SER A 333 0.60 6.37 18.46
C SER A 333 -0.05 6.33 17.07
N PRO A 334 -0.21 7.49 16.39
CA PRO A 334 -0.68 7.52 15.00
C PRO A 334 0.17 6.62 14.08
N LEU A 335 1.46 6.45 14.39
CA LEU A 335 2.40 5.61 13.66
C LEU A 335 2.14 4.10 13.89
N ASP A 336 1.82 3.71 15.12
CA ASP A 336 1.46 2.32 15.44
C ASP A 336 0.12 1.94 14.81
N GLN A 337 -0.80 2.90 14.69
CA GLN A 337 -2.07 2.72 14.00
C GLN A 337 -1.89 2.60 12.48
N LEU A 338 -0.93 3.31 11.88
CA LEU A 338 -0.53 3.10 10.49
C LEU A 338 -0.02 1.66 10.27
N ARG A 339 0.84 1.16 11.18
CA ARG A 339 1.33 -0.24 11.14
C ARG A 339 0.24 -1.29 11.35
N ALA A 340 -0.78 -0.97 12.15
CA ALA A 340 -1.92 -1.87 12.41
C ALA A 340 -2.98 -1.88 11.28
N PHE A 341 -3.01 -0.84 10.44
CA PHE A 341 -4.03 -0.66 9.40
C PHE A 341 -3.50 -0.84 7.97
N LEU A 342 -2.19 -0.68 7.76
CA LEU A 342 -1.50 -1.21 6.60
C LEU A 342 -1.40 -2.74 6.77
N PRO A 343 -1.86 -3.57 5.83
CA PRO A 343 -1.34 -4.91 5.74
C PRO A 343 0.14 -4.78 5.37
N MET A 344 1.03 -4.74 6.38
CA MET A 344 2.49 -4.75 6.27
C MET A 344 2.99 -4.43 4.85
N THR A 345 3.00 -3.16 4.46
CA THR A 345 3.92 -2.75 3.40
C THR A 345 5.35 -2.92 3.95
N GLU A 346 6.24 -3.35 3.07
CA GLU A 346 7.55 -4.00 3.29
C GLU A 346 8.62 -3.25 4.11
N THR A 347 8.29 -2.23 4.91
CA THR A 347 9.32 -1.31 5.42
C THR A 347 9.83 -1.57 6.83
N ASP A 348 9.23 -2.46 7.63
CA ASP A 348 9.69 -2.70 9.02
C ASP A 348 9.78 -4.17 9.42
N LYS A 349 10.61 -4.97 8.74
CA LYS A 349 11.22 -6.16 9.35
C LYS A 349 12.62 -6.38 8.79
N HIS A 350 13.65 -6.03 9.56
CA HIS A 350 14.74 -6.97 9.88
C HIS A 350 15.66 -6.35 10.95
N PRO A 351 15.81 -6.96 12.13
CA PRO A 351 17.08 -6.90 12.84
C PRO A 351 18.11 -7.73 12.06
N SER A 352 19.34 -7.26 12.13
CA SER A 352 20.55 -7.78 11.52
C SER A 352 20.80 -9.28 11.73
N ALA A 353 21.56 -9.84 10.77
CA ALA A 353 22.44 -11.01 10.84
C ALA A 353 22.00 -12.28 10.08
N GLY A 354 22.76 -12.56 9.01
CA GLY A 354 23.49 -13.80 8.73
C GLY A 354 22.85 -15.17 8.98
N GLY A 355 22.94 -16.02 7.95
CA GLY A 355 23.02 -17.48 8.12
C GLY A 355 21.77 -18.27 7.75
N THR A 356 21.87 -19.02 6.64
CA THR A 356 21.07 -20.20 6.26
C THR A 356 19.55 -20.11 6.44
N ARG A 357 18.82 -19.95 5.31
CA ARG A 357 17.36 -20.01 5.23
C ARG A 357 16.83 -21.32 5.82
N SER A 358 16.37 -21.30 7.07
CA SER A 358 15.65 -22.40 7.68
C SER A 358 14.26 -22.53 7.03
N PHE A 359 13.86 -23.76 6.70
CA PHE A 359 12.54 -24.18 6.21
C PHE A 359 11.36 -23.55 6.99
N ARG A 360 11.56 -23.19 8.26
CA ARG A 360 10.61 -22.46 9.12
C ARG A 360 10.30 -21.04 8.64
N GLY A 361 11.22 -20.36 7.95
CA GLY A 361 11.05 -19.02 7.40
C GLY A 361 10.17 -19.01 6.14
N LEU A 362 10.34 -20.00 5.27
CA LEU A 362 9.43 -20.22 4.13
C LEU A 362 8.03 -20.56 4.64
N LEU A 363 7.92 -21.42 5.67
CA LEU A 363 6.66 -21.78 6.31
C LEU A 363 5.92 -20.57 6.93
N ARG A 364 6.64 -19.55 7.42
CA ARG A 364 6.03 -18.30 7.95
C ARG A 364 5.47 -17.40 6.84
N GLN A 365 6.07 -17.40 5.65
CA GLN A 365 5.50 -16.74 4.47
C GLN A 365 4.29 -17.51 3.90
N VAL A 366 4.28 -18.84 4.04
CA VAL A 366 3.14 -19.72 3.69
C VAL A 366 1.95 -19.53 4.63
N LEU A 367 2.16 -19.07 5.87
CA LEU A 367 1.10 -18.96 6.90
C LEU A 367 0.49 -17.56 7.07
N HIS A 368 1.04 -16.52 6.42
CA HIS A 368 0.47 -15.16 6.42
C HIS A 368 -0.32 -14.87 5.14
N LEU A 369 -1.39 -15.63 4.95
CA LEU A 369 -2.34 -15.42 3.86
C LEU A 369 -3.70 -15.05 4.42
N GLN A 370 -4.27 -13.98 3.85
CA GLN A 370 -5.62 -13.44 4.07
C GLN A 370 -6.75 -14.41 3.64
N GLU A 371 -6.46 -15.70 3.44
CA GLU A 371 -7.44 -16.73 3.09
C GLU A 371 -7.97 -17.46 4.33
N SER A 372 -9.19 -18.00 4.23
CA SER A 372 -9.76 -18.84 5.30
C SER A 372 -8.93 -20.13 5.48
N PRO A 373 -8.78 -20.66 6.71
CA PRO A 373 -8.05 -21.92 6.96
C PRO A 373 -8.54 -23.10 6.10
N ARG A 374 -9.81 -23.10 5.71
CA ARG A 374 -10.39 -24.12 4.82
C ARG A 374 -9.81 -24.08 3.41
N ARG A 375 -9.57 -22.88 2.85
CA ARG A 375 -9.00 -22.71 1.50
C ARG A 375 -7.51 -23.06 1.48
N THR A 376 -6.77 -22.67 2.51
CA THR A 376 -5.35 -23.05 2.64
C THR A 376 -5.18 -24.55 2.80
N ALA A 377 -6.03 -25.20 3.61
CA ALA A 377 -6.03 -26.66 3.76
C ALA A 377 -6.42 -27.37 2.45
N LEU A 378 -7.39 -26.85 1.70
CA LEU A 378 -7.78 -27.38 0.39
C LEU A 378 -6.64 -27.28 -0.62
N ALA A 379 -5.99 -26.12 -0.69
CA ALA A 379 -4.85 -25.90 -1.58
C ALA A 379 -3.71 -26.87 -1.25
N PHE A 380 -3.38 -27.06 0.03
CA PHE A 380 -2.39 -28.04 0.46
C PHE A 380 -2.77 -29.47 0.08
N ALA A 381 -4.02 -29.88 0.32
CA ALA A 381 -4.52 -31.22 -0.01
C ALA A 381 -4.50 -31.50 -1.52
N LEU A 382 -4.82 -30.51 -2.35
CA LEU A 382 -4.68 -30.60 -3.81
C LEU A 382 -3.21 -30.67 -4.23
N GLY A 383 -2.31 -30.00 -3.52
CA GLY A 383 -0.87 -30.20 -3.68
C GLY A 383 -0.46 -31.65 -3.41
N VAL A 384 -0.92 -32.24 -2.30
CA VAL A 384 -0.66 -33.65 -1.98
C VAL A 384 -1.23 -34.58 -3.04
N PHE A 385 -2.43 -34.30 -3.54
CA PHE A 385 -3.00 -35.04 -4.67
C PHE A 385 -2.06 -35.04 -5.88
N ILE A 386 -1.52 -33.87 -6.25
CA ILE A 386 -0.57 -33.75 -7.36
C ILE A 386 0.71 -34.53 -7.07
N ALA A 387 1.24 -34.50 -5.84
CA ALA A 387 2.46 -35.18 -5.44
C ALA A 387 2.44 -36.70 -5.70
N PHE A 388 1.30 -37.33 -5.45
CA PHE A 388 1.09 -38.78 -5.64
C PHE A 388 0.50 -39.12 -7.01
N SER A 389 0.17 -38.12 -7.83
CA SER A 389 -0.39 -38.36 -9.16
C SER A 389 0.64 -39.02 -10.09
N PRO A 390 0.21 -39.92 -11.00
CA PRO A 390 1.10 -40.60 -11.93
C PRO A 390 1.69 -39.68 -13.02
N ALA A 391 1.38 -38.38 -13.00
CA ALA A 391 1.78 -37.38 -13.98
C ALA A 391 3.19 -36.80 -13.72
N TYR A 392 4.18 -37.67 -13.48
CA TYR A 392 5.56 -37.25 -13.23
C TYR A 392 6.10 -36.37 -14.38
N GLY A 393 6.77 -35.28 -14.03
CA GLY A 393 7.25 -34.27 -14.98
C GLY A 393 6.23 -33.18 -15.34
N LEU A 394 4.93 -33.39 -15.05
CA LEU A 394 3.87 -32.39 -15.27
C LEU A 394 3.39 -31.72 -13.97
N HIS A 395 3.89 -32.13 -12.81
CA HIS A 395 3.43 -31.64 -11.50
C HIS A 395 3.51 -30.12 -11.36
N THR A 396 4.56 -29.46 -11.83
CA THR A 396 4.68 -27.99 -11.80
C THR A 396 3.62 -27.31 -12.68
N ALA A 397 3.31 -27.88 -13.84
CA ALA A 397 2.27 -27.37 -14.73
C ALA A 397 0.88 -27.58 -14.11
N MET A 398 0.64 -28.72 -13.47
CA MET A 398 -0.60 -28.99 -12.73
C MET A 398 -0.79 -28.04 -11.55
N VAL A 399 0.28 -27.72 -10.82
CA VAL A 399 0.25 -26.72 -9.72
C VAL A 399 -0.19 -25.35 -10.26
N ALA A 400 0.42 -24.89 -11.37
CA ALA A 400 0.06 -23.62 -12.01
C ALA A 400 -1.39 -23.63 -12.54
N LEU A 401 -1.80 -24.73 -13.18
CA LEU A 401 -3.15 -24.89 -13.71
C LEU A 401 -4.21 -24.90 -12.59
N CYS A 402 -4.02 -25.66 -11.51
CA CYS A 402 -4.95 -25.69 -10.39
C CYS A 402 -5.01 -24.36 -9.65
N THR A 403 -3.89 -23.64 -9.54
CA THR A 403 -3.84 -22.29 -8.98
C THR A 403 -4.70 -21.33 -9.81
N TRP A 404 -4.56 -21.37 -11.13
CA TRP A 404 -5.31 -20.52 -12.05
C TRP A 404 -6.81 -20.89 -12.11
N LEU A 405 -7.14 -22.18 -12.24
CA LEU A 405 -8.52 -22.66 -12.37
C LEU A 405 -9.36 -22.41 -11.12
N PHE A 406 -8.78 -22.59 -9.93
CA PHE A 406 -9.54 -22.56 -8.68
C PHE A 406 -9.25 -21.31 -7.83
N GLY A 407 -8.38 -20.42 -8.28
CA GLY A 407 -7.96 -19.23 -7.53
C GLY A 407 -7.45 -19.62 -6.13
N LEU A 408 -6.63 -20.67 -6.08
CA LEU A 408 -6.11 -21.25 -4.85
C LEU A 408 -4.71 -20.72 -4.55
N ASN A 409 -4.30 -20.92 -3.31
CA ASN A 409 -2.99 -20.51 -2.85
C ASN A 409 -1.86 -21.30 -3.55
N PHE A 410 -1.14 -20.64 -4.45
CA PHE A 410 -0.02 -21.24 -5.18
C PHE A 410 1.00 -21.89 -4.24
N LEU A 411 1.33 -21.23 -3.13
CA LEU A 411 2.41 -21.67 -2.24
C LEU A 411 1.98 -22.85 -1.36
N ALA A 412 0.76 -22.87 -0.83
CA ALA A 412 0.23 -24.01 -0.10
C ALA A 412 0.09 -25.24 -1.02
N LEU A 413 -0.35 -25.03 -2.26
CA LEU A 413 -0.50 -26.07 -3.28
C LEU A 413 0.88 -26.60 -3.73
N LEU A 414 1.85 -25.72 -3.94
CA LEU A 414 3.23 -26.08 -4.23
C LEU A 414 3.88 -26.85 -3.06
N THR A 415 3.63 -26.44 -1.81
CA THR A 415 4.16 -27.13 -0.61
C THR A 415 3.62 -28.55 -0.50
N GLY A 416 2.32 -28.76 -0.77
CA GLY A 416 1.75 -30.09 -0.84
C GLY A 416 2.36 -30.94 -1.96
N ALA A 417 2.61 -30.34 -3.14
CA ALA A 417 3.22 -31.01 -4.28
C ALA A 417 4.69 -31.43 -4.02
N PHE A 418 5.44 -30.63 -3.26
CA PHE A 418 6.83 -30.92 -2.88
C PHE A 418 7.00 -32.03 -1.85
N ILE A 419 5.91 -32.63 -1.35
CA ILE A 419 5.99 -33.93 -0.66
C ILE A 419 6.67 -34.96 -1.55
N ASN A 420 6.53 -34.83 -2.88
CA ASN A 420 7.27 -35.61 -3.86
C ASN A 420 8.67 -34.99 -4.12
N ASN A 421 9.62 -35.19 -3.19
CA ASN A 421 11.02 -34.79 -3.31
C ASN A 421 11.95 -36.00 -3.59
N PRO A 422 13.24 -35.81 -3.94
CA PRO A 422 14.15 -36.90 -4.30
C PRO A 422 14.31 -38.01 -3.26
N TRP A 423 14.07 -37.73 -1.98
CA TRP A 423 14.17 -38.72 -0.90
C TRP A 423 12.88 -39.52 -0.70
N THR A 424 11.74 -38.92 -1.01
CA THR A 424 10.43 -39.55 -0.88
C THR A 424 9.95 -40.20 -2.18
N ILE A 425 10.52 -39.84 -3.33
CA ILE A 425 10.05 -40.35 -4.62
C ILE A 425 10.21 -41.87 -4.74
N ILE A 426 11.32 -42.44 -4.29
CA ILE A 426 11.58 -43.89 -4.35
C ILE A 426 10.51 -44.69 -3.57
N PRO A 427 10.24 -44.41 -2.28
CA PRO A 427 9.18 -45.12 -1.56
C PRO A 427 7.79 -44.82 -2.10
N ILE A 428 7.52 -43.60 -2.60
CA ILE A 428 6.24 -43.27 -3.26
C ILE A 428 6.05 -44.12 -4.52
N LEU A 429 7.06 -44.23 -5.38
CA LEU A 429 7.01 -45.04 -6.60
C LEU A 429 6.76 -46.52 -6.29
N GLY A 430 7.46 -47.06 -5.28
CA GLY A 430 7.24 -48.42 -4.81
C GLY A 430 5.83 -48.65 -4.27
N ALA A 431 5.34 -47.75 -3.40
CA ALA A 431 3.98 -47.82 -2.87
C ALA A 431 2.92 -47.69 -3.98
N THR A 432 3.14 -46.80 -4.94
CA THR A 432 2.29 -46.61 -6.12
C THR A 432 2.17 -47.89 -6.93
N TYR A 433 3.29 -48.54 -7.26
CA TYR A 433 3.25 -49.81 -7.99
C TYR A 433 2.55 -50.91 -7.19
N TRP A 434 2.99 -51.16 -5.95
CA TRP A 434 2.50 -52.28 -5.14
C TRP A 434 1.03 -52.13 -4.74
N THR A 435 0.56 -50.91 -4.50
CA THR A 435 -0.87 -50.64 -4.25
C THR A 435 -1.70 -51.03 -5.46
N GLY A 436 -1.28 -50.65 -6.66
CA GLY A 436 -1.99 -51.02 -7.88
C GLY A 436 -1.85 -52.50 -8.24
N ALA A 437 -0.69 -53.10 -7.98
CA ALA A 437 -0.47 -54.54 -8.17
C ALA A 437 -1.40 -55.35 -7.26
N LEU A 438 -1.51 -54.98 -5.99
CA LEU A 438 -2.43 -55.60 -5.04
C LEU A 438 -3.89 -55.48 -5.50
N LEU A 439 -4.31 -54.29 -5.94
CA LEU A 439 -5.67 -54.04 -6.44
C LEU A 439 -5.99 -54.82 -7.72
N LEU A 440 -4.97 -55.15 -8.52
CA LEU A 440 -5.09 -55.95 -9.74
C LEU A 440 -4.82 -57.45 -9.51
N GLY A 441 -4.59 -57.88 -8.27
CA GLY A 441 -4.29 -59.27 -7.94
C GLY A 441 -2.93 -59.78 -8.44
N ARG A 442 -1.96 -58.89 -8.65
CA ARG A 442 -0.60 -59.21 -9.11
C ARG A 442 0.38 -59.32 -7.95
N THR A 443 1.28 -60.30 -8.04
CA THR A 443 2.35 -60.56 -7.08
C THR A 443 3.75 -60.37 -7.66
N ASP A 444 3.85 -60.07 -8.96
CA ASP A 444 5.12 -60.03 -9.68
C ASP A 444 5.92 -58.78 -9.31
N ALA A 445 7.16 -58.98 -8.85
CA ALA A 445 8.11 -57.91 -8.63
C ALA A 445 8.61 -57.38 -9.99
N PRO A 446 8.77 -56.05 -10.15
CA PRO A 446 9.24 -55.50 -11.40
C PRO A 446 10.69 -55.92 -11.66
N THR A 447 10.91 -56.65 -12.75
CA THR A 447 12.23 -57.04 -13.23
C THR A 447 12.67 -56.14 -14.38
N PHE A 448 13.94 -55.74 -14.40
CA PHE A 448 14.53 -54.91 -15.45
C PHE A 448 15.77 -55.61 -16.02
N ASP A 449 15.80 -55.82 -17.33
CA ASP A 449 16.95 -56.38 -18.02
C ASP A 449 17.92 -55.25 -18.40
N TRP A 450 19.04 -55.20 -17.69
CA TRP A 450 20.09 -54.20 -17.90
C TRP A 450 20.86 -54.39 -19.21
N ASN A 451 20.66 -55.51 -19.92
CA ASN A 451 21.35 -55.79 -21.18
C ASN A 451 20.61 -55.26 -22.41
N ASP A 452 19.32 -54.90 -22.30
CA ASP A 452 18.54 -54.28 -23.38
C ASP A 452 18.04 -52.89 -23.00
N LEU A 453 18.90 -51.89 -23.25
CA LEU A 453 18.63 -50.47 -23.03
C LEU A 453 18.17 -49.75 -24.30
N THR A 454 17.72 -50.48 -25.32
CA THR A 454 17.13 -49.86 -26.52
C THR A 454 15.83 -49.16 -26.16
N THR A 455 15.45 -48.11 -26.91
CA THR A 455 14.19 -47.38 -26.66
C THR A 455 12.96 -48.30 -26.74
N SER A 456 12.97 -49.25 -27.67
CA SER A 456 11.97 -50.32 -27.78
C SER A 456 12.02 -51.30 -26.62
N GLY A 457 13.22 -51.74 -26.21
CA GLY A 457 13.42 -52.63 -25.08
C GLY A 457 12.89 -52.06 -23.77
N ILE A 458 13.26 -50.81 -23.46
CA ILE A 458 12.77 -50.08 -22.28
C ILE A 458 11.25 -49.93 -22.31
N TYR A 459 10.66 -49.60 -23.47
CA TYR A 459 9.21 -49.48 -23.60
C TYR A 459 8.50 -50.80 -23.29
N HIS A 460 8.94 -51.92 -23.87
CA HIS A 460 8.35 -53.23 -23.64
C HIS A 460 8.54 -53.73 -22.21
N GLN A 461 9.66 -53.38 -21.56
CA GLN A 461 9.91 -53.73 -20.17
C GLN A 461 9.07 -52.90 -19.19
N VAL A 462 8.74 -51.65 -19.50
CA VAL A 462 7.96 -50.75 -18.63
C VAL A 462 6.45 -50.92 -18.80
N LEU A 463 5.98 -51.18 -20.02
CA LEU A 463 4.56 -51.20 -20.39
C LEU A 463 3.69 -52.10 -19.48
N PRO A 464 4.09 -53.31 -19.07
CA PRO A 464 3.30 -54.18 -18.20
C PRO A 464 3.04 -53.58 -16.81
N TYR A 465 3.85 -52.63 -16.36
CA TYR A 465 3.79 -52.02 -15.03
C TYR A 465 3.02 -50.69 -15.02
N VAL A 466 2.75 -50.09 -16.19
CA VAL A 466 2.03 -48.81 -16.31
C VAL A 466 0.63 -48.88 -15.71
N GLY A 467 -0.13 -49.95 -15.98
CA GLY A 467 -1.49 -50.13 -15.47
C GLY A 467 -1.57 -50.14 -13.93
N PRO A 468 -0.84 -51.06 -13.25
CA PRO A 468 -0.70 -51.05 -11.80
C PRO A 468 -0.25 -49.69 -11.26
N PHE A 469 0.76 -49.09 -11.90
CA PHE A 469 1.31 -47.83 -11.44
C PHE A 469 0.30 -46.66 -11.50
N VAL A 470 -0.47 -46.53 -12.59
CA VAL A 470 -1.51 -45.50 -12.72
C VAL A 470 -2.63 -45.71 -11.70
N LEU A 471 -3.10 -46.95 -11.54
CA LEU A 471 -4.17 -47.29 -10.60
C LEU A 471 -3.76 -47.00 -9.15
N GLY A 472 -2.59 -47.48 -8.74
CA GLY A 472 -2.08 -47.25 -7.39
C GLY A 472 -1.78 -45.76 -7.13
N GLY A 473 -1.30 -45.03 -8.14
CA GLY A 473 -1.01 -43.60 -8.02
C GLY A 473 -2.28 -42.78 -7.82
N PHE A 474 -3.35 -43.11 -8.54
CA PHE A 474 -4.67 -42.48 -8.36
C PHE A 474 -5.26 -42.78 -6.98
N VAL A 475 -5.17 -44.03 -6.51
CA VAL A 475 -5.66 -44.42 -5.19
C VAL A 475 -4.88 -43.70 -4.08
N LEU A 476 -3.55 -43.70 -4.16
CA LEU A 476 -2.70 -43.00 -3.19
C LEU A 476 -2.87 -41.49 -3.23
N SER A 477 -3.12 -40.88 -4.39
CA SER A 477 -3.37 -39.44 -4.48
C SER A 477 -4.67 -39.02 -3.83
N VAL A 478 -5.75 -39.79 -4.03
CA VAL A 478 -7.03 -39.56 -3.36
C VAL A 478 -6.88 -39.74 -1.85
N LEU A 479 -6.30 -40.84 -1.41
CA LEU A 479 -6.07 -41.09 0.02
C LEU A 479 -5.20 -40.00 0.64
N GLY A 480 -4.08 -39.64 0.01
CA GLY A 480 -3.18 -38.59 0.46
C GLY A 480 -3.87 -37.23 0.58
N ALA A 481 -4.74 -36.86 -0.36
CA ALA A 481 -5.52 -35.63 -0.29
C ALA A 481 -6.55 -35.66 0.86
N VAL A 482 -7.28 -36.77 1.00
CA VAL A 482 -8.30 -36.94 2.05
C VAL A 482 -7.67 -36.89 3.45
N PHE A 483 -6.51 -37.52 3.65
CA PHE A 483 -5.82 -37.50 4.94
C PHE A 483 -5.12 -36.17 5.23
N SER A 484 -4.55 -35.51 4.21
CA SER A 484 -3.81 -34.26 4.40
C SER A 484 -4.72 -33.07 4.71
N TYR A 485 -5.94 -33.02 4.19
CA TYR A 485 -6.89 -31.94 4.44
C TYR A 485 -7.19 -31.67 5.94
N PRO A 486 -7.66 -32.65 6.74
CA PRO A 486 -7.98 -32.41 8.15
C PRO A 486 -6.73 -32.08 8.98
N ILE A 487 -5.57 -32.63 8.63
CA ILE A 487 -4.28 -32.35 9.29
C ILE A 487 -3.87 -30.89 9.02
N ALA A 488 -3.88 -30.48 7.75
CA ALA A 488 -3.53 -29.12 7.34
C ALA A 488 -4.50 -28.09 7.94
N TYR A 489 -5.81 -28.41 7.97
CA TYR A 489 -6.82 -27.56 8.57
C TYR A 489 -6.59 -27.37 10.07
N SER A 490 -6.37 -28.46 10.81
CA SER A 490 -6.11 -28.43 12.25
C SER A 490 -4.86 -27.64 12.58
N PHE A 491 -3.80 -27.78 11.79
CA PHE A 491 -2.56 -27.02 11.94
C PHE A 491 -2.76 -25.52 11.72
N CYS A 492 -3.48 -25.15 10.64
CA CYS A 492 -3.77 -23.75 10.33
C CYS A 492 -4.59 -23.05 11.42
N VAL A 493 -5.60 -23.75 11.99
CA VAL A 493 -6.43 -23.20 13.07
C VAL A 493 -5.64 -23.03 14.37
N LYS A 494 -4.88 -24.05 14.79
CA LYS A 494 -4.06 -23.98 16.01
C LYS A 494 -2.98 -22.89 15.93
N TYR A 495 -2.36 -22.70 14.76
CA TYR A 495 -1.33 -21.68 14.58
C TYR A 495 -1.89 -20.26 14.70
N ARG A 496 -3.09 -20.00 14.16
CA ARG A 496 -3.73 -18.67 14.27
C ARG A 496 -4.15 -18.34 15.70
N GLN A 497 -4.74 -19.29 16.42
CA GLN A 497 -5.12 -19.11 17.82
C GLN A 497 -3.92 -18.78 18.73
N LYS A 498 -2.75 -19.38 18.45
CA LYS A 498 -1.53 -19.14 19.22
C LYS A 498 -0.86 -17.79 18.90
N SER A 499 -0.98 -17.30 17.66
CA SER A 499 -0.53 -15.94 17.30
C SER A 499 -1.37 -14.86 17.97
N ASP A 500 -2.69 -15.04 18.07
CA ASP A 500 -3.56 -14.06 18.73
C ASP A 500 -3.30 -13.98 20.24
N ALA A 501 -3.01 -15.12 20.89
CA ALA A 501 -2.69 -15.17 22.33
C ALA A 501 -1.35 -14.49 22.69
N SER A 502 -0.32 -14.57 21.81
CA SER A 502 0.98 -13.90 22.03
C SER A 502 0.95 -12.37 21.90
N THR A 503 -0.17 -11.80 21.47
CA THR A 503 -0.35 -10.33 21.37
C THR A 503 -0.92 -9.74 22.68
N HIS A 504 -1.26 -10.58 23.67
CA HIS A 504 -1.89 -10.19 24.93
C HIS A 504 -1.06 -10.47 26.20
N GLU A 505 0.22 -10.84 26.09
CA GLU A 505 1.07 -10.97 27.28
C GLU A 505 1.45 -9.58 27.82
N ALA A 506 0.86 -9.25 28.98
CA ALA A 506 1.13 -8.04 29.75
C ALA A 506 2.63 -7.92 30.08
N LEU A 507 3.18 -6.73 29.86
CA LEU A 507 4.52 -6.38 30.32
C LEU A 507 4.61 -6.57 31.86
N PRO A 508 5.74 -7.07 32.39
CA PRO A 508 5.92 -7.24 33.83
C PRO A 508 5.85 -5.87 34.52
N PRO A 509 5.40 -5.82 35.79
CA PRO A 509 5.32 -4.57 36.54
C PRO A 509 6.72 -3.96 36.64
N SER A 510 6.79 -2.64 36.50
CA SER A 510 8.02 -1.87 36.71
C SER A 510 8.47 -2.04 38.16
N ASP A 511 9.59 -2.73 38.36
CA ASP A 511 10.25 -2.74 39.67
C ASP A 511 10.65 -1.32 40.05
N SER A 512 10.12 -0.91 41.18
CA SER A 512 10.42 0.33 41.87
C SER A 512 11.67 0.17 42.76
N VAL A 513 12.47 1.25 42.78
CA VAL A 513 13.44 1.66 43.82
C VAL A 513 14.86 1.06 43.74
N GLY A 514 15.83 1.98 43.68
CA GLY A 514 17.27 1.79 43.80
C GLY A 514 18.02 3.00 43.26
#